data_AF-A0A140ECD6-F1
#
_entry.id   AF-A0A140ECD6-F1
#
_cell.length_a   1.000
_cell.length_b   1.000
_cell.length_c   1.000
_cell.angle_alpha   90.00
_cell.angle_beta   90.00
_cell.angle_gamma   90.00
#
_symmetry.space_group_name_H-M   'P 1'
#
loop_
_entity.id
_entity.type
_entity.pdbx_description
1 polymer ?
#
loop_
_entity_poly.entity_id
_entity_poly.type
_entity_poly.pdbx_seq_one_letter_code
_entity_poly.pdbx_strand_id
1 'polypeptide(L)'
;VLGQALLTKRMGKTRIIAETGAGQHGVATATACALFGFDCTIYMGEVDTQRQALNVARMRMLGAEVVAVKSGSRTLKDAINEAFRDWVANVDSTHYLFGTVAGPHPFPMMVRDFHRVIGVEARQQVLDRTGRLPDAVVACVGGGSNAMGIFHEFIPDAGVRLIGCEAAGEGAETPRHAATLTKGDPGVLHGSRTYVLQDEDGQTIESHSISAGLDYPGVGPEHAW
;
A
#
# COMPACT_ATOMS: atom_id res chain seq x y z
N VAL A 1 5.05 3.28 7.88
CA VAL A 1 6.19 4.17 7.55
C VAL A 1 7.22 4.25 8.67
N LEU A 2 6.88 4.79 9.85
CA LEU A 2 7.85 5.03 10.93
C LEU A 2 8.69 3.78 11.32
N GLY A 3 8.05 2.62 11.46
CA GLY A 3 8.76 1.37 11.75
C GLY A 3 9.82 0.99 10.72
N GLN A 4 9.54 1.17 9.43
CA GLN A 4 10.49 0.92 8.35
C GLN A 4 11.61 1.98 8.30
N ALA A 5 11.33 3.25 8.62
CA ALA A 5 12.38 4.27 8.72
C ALA A 5 13.35 3.98 9.88
N LEU A 6 12.84 3.49 11.01
CA LEU A 6 13.68 3.00 12.12
C LEU A 6 14.50 1.77 11.71
N LEU A 7 13.91 0.84 10.95
CA LEU A 7 14.63 -0.30 10.39
C LEU A 7 15.73 0.15 9.41
N THR A 8 15.46 1.13 8.56
CA THR A 8 16.44 1.74 7.64
C THR A 8 17.65 2.26 8.42
N LYS A 9 17.40 3.00 9.51
CA LYS A 9 18.46 3.49 10.41
C LYS A 9 19.28 2.36 11.00
N ARG A 10 18.62 1.29 11.45
CA ARG A 10 19.27 0.08 12.01
C ARG A 10 20.14 -0.64 10.97
N MET A 11 19.71 -0.65 9.72
CA MET A 11 20.45 -1.26 8.60
C MET A 11 21.64 -0.41 8.12
N GLY A 12 21.81 0.83 8.63
CA GLY A 12 22.88 1.73 8.21
C GLY A 12 22.69 2.30 6.79
N LYS A 13 21.48 2.24 6.23
CA LYS A 13 21.14 2.80 4.92
C LYS A 13 20.95 4.31 5.06
N THR A 14 21.31 5.06 4.02
CA THR A 14 21.29 6.53 4.03
C THR A 14 20.18 7.11 3.16
N ARG A 15 19.62 6.31 2.26
CA ARG A 15 18.59 6.71 1.30
C ARG A 15 17.34 5.85 1.43
N ILE A 16 16.18 6.48 1.31
CA ILE A 16 14.87 5.82 1.22
C ILE A 16 14.24 6.17 -0.12
N ILE A 17 13.65 5.14 -0.73
CA ILE A 17 12.72 5.32 -1.84
C ILE A 17 11.34 4.79 -1.47
N ALA A 18 10.30 5.34 -2.07
CA ALA A 18 8.93 4.85 -1.95
C ALA A 18 8.10 5.17 -3.20
N GLU A 19 7.05 4.40 -3.45
CA GLU A 19 6.00 4.72 -4.40
C GLU A 19 4.90 5.57 -3.75
N THR A 20 4.05 6.23 -4.53
CA THR A 20 2.75 6.70 -4.02
C THR A 20 1.74 6.92 -5.15
N GLY A 21 0.45 6.67 -4.86
CA GLY A 21 -0.68 7.00 -5.74
C GLY A 21 -1.40 8.24 -5.23
N ALA A 22 -2.18 8.12 -4.14
CA ALA A 22 -2.85 9.26 -3.50
C ALA A 22 -1.90 10.31 -2.87
N GLY A 23 -0.60 10.02 -2.75
CA GLY A 23 0.40 10.90 -2.15
C GLY A 23 0.55 10.77 -0.62
N GLN A 24 -0.37 10.09 0.07
CA GLN A 24 -0.31 9.96 1.53
C GLN A 24 0.92 9.17 2.01
N HIS A 25 1.20 8.02 1.39
CA HIS A 25 2.41 7.24 1.69
C HIS A 25 3.69 8.03 1.38
N GLY A 26 3.71 8.79 0.27
CA GLY A 26 4.84 9.63 -0.09
C GLY A 26 5.08 10.75 0.92
N VAL A 27 4.02 11.46 1.36
CA VAL A 27 4.12 12.50 2.40
C VAL A 27 4.58 11.91 3.73
N ALA A 28 4.03 10.76 4.14
CA ALA A 28 4.45 10.08 5.37
C ALA A 28 5.93 9.67 5.30
N THR A 29 6.37 9.12 4.16
CA THR A 29 7.78 8.73 3.93
C THR A 29 8.70 9.94 3.95
N ALA A 30 8.36 11.01 3.22
CA ALA A 30 9.11 12.27 3.23
C ALA A 30 9.22 12.85 4.65
N THR A 31 8.15 12.78 5.44
CA THR A 31 8.14 13.23 6.84
C THR A 31 9.12 12.43 7.69
N ALA A 32 9.09 11.10 7.58
CA ALA A 32 10.02 10.23 8.30
C ALA A 32 11.47 10.46 7.87
N CYS A 33 11.73 10.66 6.58
CA CYS A 33 13.07 10.97 6.07
C CYS A 33 13.58 12.30 6.61
N ALA A 34 12.75 13.35 6.59
CA ALA A 34 13.10 14.65 7.16
C ALA A 34 13.40 14.57 8.68
N LEU A 35 12.65 13.75 9.41
CA LEU A 35 12.87 13.52 10.84
C LEU A 35 14.19 12.81 11.14
N PHE A 36 14.58 11.83 10.32
CA PHE A 36 15.76 10.99 10.56
C PHE A 36 17.00 11.38 9.76
N GLY A 37 16.89 12.33 8.83
CA GLY A 37 17.99 12.80 7.98
C GLY A 37 18.34 11.84 6.85
N PHE A 38 17.35 11.19 6.22
CA PHE A 38 17.56 10.34 5.04
C PHE A 38 17.35 11.11 3.75
N ASP A 39 18.12 10.78 2.71
CA ASP A 39 17.78 11.16 1.34
C ASP A 39 16.48 10.45 0.93
N CYS A 40 15.56 11.18 0.30
CA CYS A 40 14.21 10.68 0.00
C CYS A 40 13.84 10.92 -1.46
N THR A 41 13.59 9.84 -2.20
CA THR A 41 13.02 9.90 -3.56
C THR A 41 11.67 9.19 -3.58
N ILE A 42 10.63 9.91 -4.00
CA ILE A 42 9.27 9.38 -4.14
C ILE A 42 8.92 9.22 -5.61
N TYR A 43 8.56 8.00 -6.01
CA TYR A 43 8.01 7.67 -7.32
C TYR A 43 6.50 7.84 -7.30
N MET A 44 5.95 8.59 -8.25
CA MET A 44 4.52 8.85 -8.35
C MET A 44 4.11 8.89 -9.81
N GLY A 45 3.03 8.19 -10.19
CA GLY A 45 2.52 8.22 -11.54
C GLY A 45 2.17 9.64 -12.01
N GLU A 46 2.48 10.00 -13.26
CA GLU A 46 2.25 11.36 -13.77
C GLU A 46 0.79 11.81 -13.61
N VAL A 47 -0.18 10.91 -13.87
CA VAL A 47 -1.62 11.20 -13.68
C VAL A 47 -1.92 11.53 -12.22
N ASP A 48 -1.32 10.79 -11.29
CA ASP A 48 -1.48 11.01 -9.85
C ASP A 48 -0.82 12.31 -9.39
N THR A 49 0.35 12.67 -9.94
CA THR A 49 1.01 13.95 -9.59
C THR A 49 0.15 15.16 -9.94
N GLN A 50 -0.60 15.10 -11.05
CA GLN A 50 -1.50 16.17 -11.49
C GLN A 50 -2.72 16.27 -10.59
N ARG A 51 -3.36 15.14 -10.28
CA ARG A 51 -4.57 15.08 -9.45
C ARG A 51 -4.29 15.36 -7.97
N GLN A 52 -3.08 15.07 -7.50
CA GLN A 52 -2.67 15.18 -6.09
C GLN A 52 -1.56 16.23 -5.87
N ALA A 53 -1.61 17.34 -6.63
CA ALA A 53 -0.58 18.38 -6.61
C ALA A 53 -0.25 18.92 -5.21
N LEU A 54 -1.22 18.98 -4.30
CA LEU A 54 -1.01 19.40 -2.90
C LEU A 54 -0.07 18.45 -2.14
N ASN A 55 -0.20 17.14 -2.34
CA ASN A 55 0.69 16.17 -1.71
C ASN A 55 2.07 16.17 -2.35
N VAL A 56 2.17 16.41 -3.66
CA VAL A 56 3.46 16.65 -4.33
C VAL A 56 4.20 17.85 -3.72
N ALA A 57 3.49 18.97 -3.53
CA ALA A 57 4.06 20.16 -2.91
C ALA A 57 4.53 19.89 -1.47
N ARG A 58 3.74 19.17 -0.66
CA ARG A 58 4.11 18.77 0.71
C ARG A 58 5.38 17.92 0.75
N MET A 59 5.50 16.91 -0.13
CA MET A 59 6.69 16.07 -0.21
C MET A 59 7.95 16.89 -0.52
N ARG A 60 7.86 17.82 -1.48
CA ARG A 60 8.98 18.72 -1.83
C ARG A 60 9.33 19.68 -0.69
N MET A 61 8.34 20.23 0.02
CA MET A 61 8.57 21.07 1.21
C MET A 61 9.27 20.31 2.34
N LEU A 62 9.07 18.99 2.42
CA LEU A 62 9.77 18.11 3.36
C LEU A 62 11.16 17.68 2.87
N GLY A 63 11.62 18.19 1.72
CA GLY A 63 12.95 17.91 1.16
C GLY A 63 13.04 16.65 0.30
N ALA A 64 11.92 15.98 0.01
CA ALA A 64 11.93 14.81 -0.85
C ALA A 64 11.95 15.19 -2.34
N GLU A 65 12.72 14.43 -3.13
CA GLU A 65 12.60 14.41 -4.58
C GLU A 65 11.30 13.68 -4.96
N VAL A 66 10.55 14.22 -5.94
CA VAL A 66 9.33 13.58 -6.46
C VAL A 66 9.50 13.34 -7.95
N VAL A 67 9.60 12.08 -8.34
CA VAL A 67 9.79 11.60 -9.71
C VAL A 67 8.44 11.23 -10.32
N ALA A 68 8.03 11.99 -11.34
CA ALA A 68 6.80 11.72 -12.09
C ALA A 68 7.02 10.60 -13.11
N VAL A 69 6.40 9.44 -12.88
CA VAL A 69 6.53 8.25 -13.75
C VAL A 69 5.59 8.36 -14.94
N LYS A 70 6.15 8.32 -16.15
CA LYS A 70 5.44 8.53 -17.43
C LYS A 70 5.23 7.26 -18.26
N SER A 71 5.76 6.13 -17.79
CA SER A 71 5.59 4.81 -18.40
C SER A 71 4.23 4.21 -18.02
N GLY A 72 3.74 3.29 -18.86
CA GLY A 72 2.52 2.52 -18.57
C GLY A 72 1.25 3.37 -18.44
N SER A 73 0.39 2.99 -17.49
CA SER A 73 -0.83 3.70 -17.11
C SER A 73 -0.54 5.02 -16.37
N ARG A 74 0.71 5.23 -15.94
CA ARG A 74 1.18 6.43 -15.22
C ARG A 74 0.45 6.61 -13.89
N THR A 75 0.19 5.49 -13.22
CA THR A 75 -0.48 5.40 -11.91
C THR A 75 0.39 4.62 -10.91
N LEU A 76 -0.16 4.26 -9.76
CA LEU A 76 0.53 3.56 -8.67
C LEU A 76 1.32 2.30 -9.12
N LYS A 77 0.77 1.47 -10.01
CA LYS A 77 1.45 0.27 -10.52
C LYS A 77 2.81 0.62 -11.14
N ASP A 78 2.86 1.66 -11.96
CA ASP A 78 4.10 2.03 -12.65
C ASP A 78 5.09 2.71 -11.71
N ALA A 79 4.60 3.45 -10.71
CA ALA A 79 5.44 3.98 -9.64
C ALA A 79 6.13 2.86 -8.84
N ILE A 80 5.43 1.75 -8.56
CA ILE A 80 6.01 0.55 -7.93
C ILE A 80 7.10 -0.05 -8.81
N ASN A 81 6.84 -0.19 -10.12
CA ASN A 81 7.81 -0.75 -11.06
C ASN A 81 9.11 0.07 -11.11
N GLU A 82 9.02 1.40 -11.17
CA GLU A 82 10.21 2.27 -11.17
C GLU A 82 10.93 2.24 -9.81
N ALA A 83 10.21 2.21 -8.69
CA ALA A 83 10.81 2.08 -7.36
C ALA A 83 11.57 0.75 -7.19
N PHE A 84 11.05 -0.37 -7.71
CA PHE A 84 11.77 -1.64 -7.74
C PHE A 84 13.05 -1.57 -8.57
N ARG A 85 13.01 -0.91 -9.74
CA ARG A 85 14.19 -0.74 -10.60
C ARG A 85 15.29 0.06 -9.93
N ASP A 86 14.91 1.17 -9.27
CA ASP A 86 15.84 1.95 -8.45
C ASP A 86 16.43 1.09 -7.33
N TRP A 87 15.58 0.37 -6.59
CA TRP A 87 16.04 -0.43 -5.47
C TRP A 87 17.11 -1.45 -5.86
N VAL A 88 16.91 -2.15 -6.98
CA VAL A 88 17.86 -3.12 -7.50
C VAL A 88 19.20 -2.47 -7.86
N ALA A 89 19.17 -1.27 -8.43
CA ALA A 89 20.38 -0.54 -8.83
C ALA A 89 21.15 0.05 -7.63
N ASN A 90 20.46 0.35 -6.51
CA ASN A 90 21.02 1.11 -5.39
C ASN A 90 20.92 0.39 -4.03
N VAL A 91 20.81 -0.94 -4.04
CA VAL A 91 20.50 -1.76 -2.86
C VAL A 91 21.47 -1.56 -1.68
N ASP A 92 22.73 -1.22 -1.94
CA ASP A 92 23.77 -1.06 -0.92
C ASP A 92 23.53 0.14 0.00
N SER A 93 23.01 1.25 -0.52
CA SER A 93 22.75 2.48 0.23
C SER A 93 21.27 2.76 0.48
N THR A 94 20.38 2.10 -0.28
CA THR A 94 18.95 2.42 -0.35
C THR A 94 18.08 1.36 0.31
N HIS A 95 17.11 1.79 1.12
CA HIS A 95 15.98 0.97 1.55
C HIS A 95 14.72 1.36 0.77
N TYR A 96 14.02 0.36 0.22
CA TYR A 96 12.70 0.56 -0.36
C TYR A 96 11.63 0.47 0.73
N LEU A 97 11.01 1.61 1.05
CA LEU A 97 9.95 1.72 2.03
C LEU A 97 8.59 1.44 1.38
N PHE A 98 8.20 0.17 1.35
CA PHE A 98 6.99 -0.31 0.70
C PHE A 98 5.72 0.14 1.44
N GLY A 99 4.70 0.63 0.71
CA GLY A 99 3.54 1.32 1.30
C GLY A 99 2.35 0.46 1.71
N THR A 100 2.35 -0.83 1.39
CA THR A 100 1.21 -1.70 1.65
C THR A 100 1.61 -3.14 1.99
N VAL A 101 0.66 -3.99 2.36
CA VAL A 101 0.90 -5.41 2.73
C VAL A 101 1.02 -6.34 1.51
N ALA A 102 1.51 -5.81 0.39
CA ALA A 102 1.84 -6.55 -0.82
C ALA A 102 3.37 -6.64 -0.97
N GLY A 103 3.85 -7.00 -2.15
CA GLY A 103 5.29 -7.11 -2.40
C GLY A 103 5.87 -8.47 -1.99
N PRO A 104 7.16 -8.72 -2.24
CA PRO A 104 7.81 -9.96 -1.82
C PRO A 104 7.95 -10.01 -0.29
N HIS A 105 8.09 -11.23 0.25
CA HIS A 105 8.56 -11.38 1.63
C HIS A 105 9.90 -10.63 1.81
N PRO A 106 10.09 -9.85 2.90
CA PRO A 106 9.28 -9.77 4.12
C PRO A 106 8.21 -8.66 4.16
N PHE A 107 7.97 -7.92 3.08
CA PHE A 107 7.12 -6.71 3.12
C PHE A 107 5.69 -6.96 3.62
N PRO A 108 4.92 -7.97 3.14
CA PRO A 108 3.56 -8.20 3.63
C PRO A 108 3.49 -8.33 5.16
N MET A 109 4.33 -9.22 5.72
CA MET A 109 4.41 -9.49 7.15
C MET A 109 4.88 -8.26 7.93
N MET A 110 5.96 -7.61 7.47
CA MET A 110 6.54 -6.45 8.14
C MET A 110 5.56 -5.27 8.18
N VAL A 111 4.88 -4.98 7.06
CA VAL A 111 3.92 -3.88 6.99
C VAL A 111 2.70 -4.16 7.85
N ARG A 112 2.19 -5.40 7.87
CA ARG A 112 1.14 -5.83 8.79
C ARG A 112 1.54 -5.60 10.23
N ASP A 113 2.71 -6.10 10.64
CA ASP A 113 3.17 -6.02 12.03
C ASP A 113 3.29 -4.57 12.51
N PHE A 114 3.73 -3.67 11.63
CA PHE A 114 3.76 -2.23 11.92
C PHE A 114 2.37 -1.55 11.92
N HIS A 115 1.35 -2.15 11.29
CA HIS A 115 -0.03 -1.66 11.33
C HIS A 115 -0.89 -2.35 12.40
N ARG A 116 -0.45 -3.48 12.96
CA ARG A 116 -1.19 -4.30 13.94
C ARG A 116 -1.67 -3.50 15.16
N VAL A 117 -0.96 -2.43 15.50
CA VAL A 117 -1.35 -1.51 16.58
C VAL A 117 -2.78 -0.99 16.43
N ILE A 118 -3.28 -0.84 15.19
CA ILE A 118 -4.65 -0.40 14.90
C ILE A 118 -5.65 -1.40 15.50
N GLY A 119 -5.49 -2.70 15.23
CA GLY A 119 -6.35 -3.75 15.78
C GLY A 119 -6.22 -3.88 17.30
N VAL A 120 -5.01 -3.73 17.83
CA VAL A 120 -4.75 -3.84 19.29
C VAL A 120 -5.50 -2.76 20.04
N GLU A 121 -5.38 -1.52 19.59
CA GLU A 121 -6.06 -0.38 20.19
C GLU A 121 -7.58 -0.48 19.99
N ALA A 122 -8.04 -0.79 18.79
CA ALA A 122 -9.47 -0.90 18.47
C ALA A 122 -10.17 -1.98 19.32
N ARG A 123 -9.53 -3.13 19.51
CA ARG A 123 -10.04 -4.23 20.34
C ARG A 123 -10.19 -3.83 21.80
N GLN A 124 -9.18 -3.17 22.37
CA GLN A 124 -9.27 -2.66 23.73
C GLN A 124 -10.39 -1.62 23.86
N GLN A 125 -10.42 -0.65 22.94
CA GLN A 125 -11.40 0.44 22.95
C GLN A 125 -12.85 -0.05 22.83
N VAL A 126 -13.13 -1.05 22.00
CA VAL A 126 -14.51 -1.58 21.86
C VAL A 126 -14.95 -2.38 23.08
N LEU A 127 -14.05 -3.15 23.70
CA LEU A 127 -14.33 -3.85 24.95
C LEU A 127 -14.62 -2.87 26.09
N ASP A 128 -13.80 -1.83 26.22
CA ASP A 128 -13.98 -0.81 27.27
C ASP A 128 -15.30 -0.04 27.12
N ARG A 129 -15.72 0.22 25.87
CA ARG A 129 -16.92 1.03 25.57
C ARG A 129 -18.21 0.23 25.55
N THR A 130 -18.16 -1.06 25.19
CA THR A 130 -19.36 -1.86 24.92
C THR A 130 -19.46 -3.13 25.74
N GLY A 131 -18.40 -3.53 26.44
CA GLY A 131 -18.34 -4.75 27.24
C GLY A 131 -18.27 -6.04 26.42
N ARG A 132 -18.16 -5.95 25.09
CA ARG A 132 -18.12 -7.10 24.18
C ARG A 132 -17.30 -6.82 22.92
N LEU A 133 -16.98 -7.87 22.17
CA LEU A 133 -16.40 -7.75 20.84
C LEU A 133 -17.42 -7.25 19.81
N PRO A 134 -16.98 -6.60 18.72
CA PRO A 134 -17.88 -6.08 17.69
C PRO A 134 -18.47 -7.20 16.85
N ASP A 135 -19.65 -6.97 16.27
CA ASP A 135 -20.29 -7.95 15.38
C ASP A 135 -19.58 -8.05 14.02
N ALA A 136 -18.86 -6.99 13.62
CA ALA A 136 -18.02 -6.94 12.44
C ALA A 136 -16.94 -5.86 12.56
N VAL A 137 -15.82 -6.05 11.86
CA VAL A 137 -14.78 -5.06 11.59
C VAL A 137 -14.71 -4.86 10.09
N VAL A 138 -14.71 -3.60 9.64
CA VAL A 138 -14.79 -3.23 8.22
C VAL A 138 -13.64 -2.30 7.86
N ALA A 139 -13.00 -2.53 6.71
CA ALA A 139 -11.90 -1.70 6.23
C ALA A 139 -11.82 -1.71 4.71
N CYS A 140 -11.28 -0.65 4.11
CA CYS A 140 -11.08 -0.60 2.66
C CYS A 140 -9.82 -1.37 2.23
N VAL A 141 -9.88 -2.01 1.06
CA VAL A 141 -8.81 -2.86 0.54
C VAL A 141 -8.38 -2.35 -0.83
N GLY A 142 -7.23 -1.65 -0.85
CA GLY A 142 -6.38 -1.52 -2.04
C GLY A 142 -5.32 -2.61 -1.99
N GLY A 143 -4.09 -2.25 -1.63
CA GLY A 143 -3.08 -3.25 -1.26
C GLY A 143 -3.35 -3.96 0.09
N GLY A 144 -4.15 -3.33 0.98
CA GLY A 144 -4.74 -3.99 2.16
C GLY A 144 -4.09 -3.71 3.53
N SER A 145 -3.15 -2.77 3.64
CA SER A 145 -2.37 -2.56 4.88
C SER A 145 -3.20 -2.07 6.07
N ASN A 146 -4.09 -1.10 5.86
CA ASN A 146 -5.01 -0.64 6.89
C ASN A 146 -5.96 -1.75 7.35
N ALA A 147 -6.48 -2.54 6.39
CA ALA A 147 -7.40 -3.63 6.63
C ALA A 147 -6.74 -4.75 7.43
N MET A 148 -5.57 -5.23 7.02
CA MET A 148 -4.87 -6.27 7.79
C MET A 148 -4.42 -5.74 9.16
N GLY A 149 -4.04 -4.46 9.25
CA GLY A 149 -3.69 -3.82 10.51
C GLY A 149 -4.82 -3.84 11.54
N ILE A 150 -6.06 -3.55 11.12
CA ILE A 150 -7.22 -3.61 12.02
C ILE A 150 -7.74 -5.04 12.22
N PHE A 151 -7.71 -5.89 11.19
CA PHE A 151 -8.24 -7.25 11.24
C PHE A 151 -7.40 -8.20 12.10
N HIS A 152 -6.08 -8.04 12.11
CA HIS A 152 -5.16 -9.05 12.66
C HIS A 152 -5.51 -9.52 14.09
N GLU A 153 -5.91 -8.60 14.98
CA GLU A 153 -6.25 -8.94 16.36
C GLU A 153 -7.63 -9.60 16.53
N PHE A 154 -8.47 -9.58 15.50
CA PHE A 154 -9.80 -10.18 15.49
C PHE A 154 -9.86 -11.49 14.68
N ILE A 155 -8.79 -11.88 13.97
CA ILE A 155 -8.72 -13.15 13.22
C ILE A 155 -9.05 -14.37 14.10
N PRO A 156 -8.56 -14.48 15.36
CA PRO A 156 -8.89 -15.63 16.22
C PRO A 156 -10.35 -15.66 16.70
N ASP A 157 -11.07 -14.53 16.60
CA ASP A 157 -12.40 -14.36 17.17
C ASP A 157 -13.50 -14.75 16.15
N ALA A 158 -13.86 -16.04 16.07
CA ALA A 158 -14.80 -16.57 15.08
C ALA A 158 -16.20 -15.90 15.05
N GLY A 159 -16.59 -15.20 16.13
CA GLY A 159 -17.84 -14.44 16.20
C GLY A 159 -17.78 -13.05 15.55
N VAL A 160 -16.58 -12.57 15.16
CA VAL A 160 -16.34 -11.26 14.58
C VAL A 160 -16.19 -11.40 13.06
N ARG A 161 -17.12 -10.79 12.30
CA ARG A 161 -17.00 -10.79 10.82
C ARG A 161 -15.93 -9.80 10.38
N LEU A 162 -15.05 -10.20 9.48
CA LEU A 162 -14.05 -9.33 8.87
C LEU A 162 -14.47 -9.02 7.43
N ILE A 163 -14.68 -7.73 7.13
CA ILE A 163 -15.25 -7.30 5.84
C ILE A 163 -14.29 -6.32 5.15
N GLY A 164 -13.61 -6.80 4.12
CA GLY A 164 -12.82 -5.97 3.21
C GLY A 164 -13.69 -5.34 2.13
N CYS A 165 -13.57 -4.02 1.92
CA CYS A 165 -14.27 -3.30 0.88
C CYS A 165 -13.31 -2.78 -0.20
N GLU A 166 -13.39 -3.34 -1.40
CA GLU A 166 -12.59 -2.93 -2.56
C GLU A 166 -13.32 -1.91 -3.46
N ALA A 167 -12.59 -1.28 -4.38
CA ALA A 167 -13.15 -0.26 -5.24
C ALA A 167 -13.78 -0.84 -6.51
N ALA A 168 -15.10 -0.70 -6.63
CA ALA A 168 -15.84 -1.13 -7.82
C ALA A 168 -15.73 -0.17 -9.02
N GLY A 169 -15.08 1.00 -8.89
CA GLY A 169 -14.95 1.99 -9.96
C GLY A 169 -16.31 2.46 -10.50
N GLU A 170 -16.54 2.34 -11.80
CA GLU A 170 -17.83 2.64 -12.45
C GLU A 170 -18.85 1.48 -12.31
N GLY A 171 -18.42 0.36 -11.74
CA GLY A 171 -19.21 -0.84 -11.46
C GLY A 171 -18.34 -2.09 -11.65
N ALA A 172 -18.47 -3.08 -10.76
CA ALA A 172 -17.67 -4.31 -10.81
C ALA A 172 -17.95 -5.16 -12.07
N GLU A 173 -19.10 -4.97 -12.73
CA GLU A 173 -19.42 -5.62 -14.00
C GLU A 173 -18.94 -4.84 -15.23
N THR A 174 -18.29 -3.68 -15.02
CA THR A 174 -17.70 -2.88 -16.10
C THR A 174 -16.20 -3.14 -16.17
N PRO A 175 -15.53 -2.86 -17.31
CA PRO A 175 -14.06 -2.94 -17.37
C PRO A 175 -13.32 -1.94 -16.47
N ARG A 176 -14.01 -0.96 -15.86
CA ARG A 176 -13.40 0.16 -15.13
C ARG A 176 -13.64 0.02 -13.63
N HIS A 177 -12.87 -0.87 -13.00
CA HIS A 177 -12.89 -1.13 -11.56
C HIS A 177 -11.50 -1.46 -10.99
N ALA A 178 -11.39 -1.59 -9.67
CA ALA A 178 -10.24 -2.16 -8.96
C ALA A 178 -10.70 -3.25 -7.96
N ALA A 179 -11.71 -4.03 -8.35
CA ALA A 179 -12.33 -5.07 -7.54
C ALA A 179 -11.57 -6.40 -7.63
N THR A 180 -10.32 -6.41 -7.17
CA THR A 180 -9.35 -7.50 -7.35
C THR A 180 -9.80 -8.84 -6.75
N LEU A 181 -10.41 -8.84 -5.56
CA LEU A 181 -10.88 -10.07 -4.90
C LEU A 181 -12.20 -10.58 -5.51
N THR A 182 -13.04 -9.69 -6.04
CA THR A 182 -14.30 -10.07 -6.68
C THR A 182 -14.11 -10.56 -8.12
N LYS A 183 -13.17 -9.98 -8.87
CA LYS A 183 -13.03 -10.15 -10.33
C LYS A 183 -11.65 -10.61 -10.81
N GLY A 184 -10.67 -10.67 -9.93
CA GLY A 184 -9.33 -11.12 -10.27
C GLY A 184 -9.16 -12.63 -10.16
N ASP A 185 -8.01 -13.09 -10.62
CA ASP A 185 -7.59 -14.49 -10.57
C ASP A 185 -6.26 -14.62 -9.83
N PRO A 186 -5.93 -15.82 -9.30
CA PRO A 186 -4.60 -16.08 -8.76
C PRO A 186 -3.50 -15.82 -9.80
N GLY A 187 -2.53 -14.99 -9.45
CA GLY A 187 -1.41 -14.60 -10.31
C GLY A 187 -0.18 -14.20 -9.50
N VAL A 188 0.84 -13.67 -10.18
CA VAL A 188 2.05 -13.14 -9.55
C VAL A 188 2.22 -11.69 -9.98
N LEU A 189 2.17 -10.77 -9.02
CA LEU A 189 2.38 -9.34 -9.27
C LEU A 189 3.27 -8.76 -8.18
N HIS A 190 4.22 -7.92 -8.59
CA HIS A 190 5.14 -7.19 -7.69
C HIS A 190 5.83 -8.08 -6.64
N GLY A 191 6.16 -9.33 -7.00
CA GLY A 191 6.93 -10.24 -6.13
C GLY A 191 6.10 -11.10 -5.16
N SER A 192 4.77 -11.06 -5.21
CA SER A 192 3.90 -11.97 -4.44
C SER A 192 2.95 -12.76 -5.33
N ARG A 193 2.69 -14.02 -4.96
CA ARG A 193 1.55 -14.80 -5.46
C ARG A 193 0.29 -14.37 -4.70
N THR A 194 -0.69 -13.84 -5.43
CA THR A 194 -1.90 -13.19 -4.87
C THR A 194 -3.01 -13.14 -5.91
N TYR A 195 -4.15 -12.51 -5.62
CA TYR A 195 -5.16 -12.18 -6.63
C TYR A 195 -4.75 -10.94 -7.43
N VAL A 196 -4.96 -11.00 -8.74
CA VAL A 196 -4.59 -9.95 -9.69
C VAL A 196 -5.69 -9.81 -10.75
N LEU A 197 -6.02 -8.58 -11.13
CA LEU A 197 -6.79 -8.31 -12.34
C LEU A 197 -5.91 -8.56 -13.55
N GLN A 198 -6.15 -9.64 -14.29
CA GLN A 198 -5.36 -10.06 -15.43
C GLN A 198 -6.24 -10.64 -16.54
N ASP A 199 -5.77 -10.60 -17.79
CA ASP A 199 -6.45 -11.23 -18.93
C ASP A 199 -6.08 -12.71 -19.08
N GLU A 200 -6.62 -13.37 -20.11
CA GLU A 200 -6.41 -14.80 -20.39
C GLU A 200 -4.93 -15.16 -20.64
N ASP A 201 -4.13 -14.18 -21.07
CA ASP A 201 -2.68 -14.33 -21.30
C ASP A 201 -1.85 -13.98 -20.05
N GLY A 202 -2.51 -13.64 -18.93
CA GLY A 202 -1.88 -13.25 -17.68
C GLY A 202 -1.30 -11.84 -17.69
N GLN A 203 -1.69 -10.99 -18.64
CA GLN A 203 -1.30 -9.57 -18.63
C GLN A 203 -2.13 -8.81 -17.62
N THR A 204 -1.48 -7.95 -16.83
CA THR A 204 -2.18 -7.13 -15.83
C THR A 204 -3.13 -6.14 -16.50
N ILE A 205 -4.40 -6.18 -16.12
CA ILE A 205 -5.42 -5.24 -16.56
C ILE A 205 -5.25 -3.92 -15.78
N GLU A 206 -5.41 -2.80 -16.45
CA GLU A 206 -5.41 -1.48 -15.80
C GLU A 206 -6.62 -1.36 -14.87
N SER A 207 -6.36 -1.09 -13.60
CA SER A 207 -7.41 -0.82 -12.62
C SER A 207 -7.99 0.59 -12.80
N HIS A 208 -9.20 0.79 -12.29
CA HIS A 208 -9.81 2.12 -12.25
C HIS A 208 -10.56 2.37 -10.94
N SER A 209 -10.23 3.48 -10.29
CA SER A 209 -11.00 4.01 -9.15
C SER A 209 -10.92 5.53 -9.10
N ILE A 210 -11.99 6.18 -8.64
CA ILE A 210 -11.93 7.60 -8.28
C ILE A 210 -10.94 7.86 -7.13
N SER A 211 -10.73 6.86 -6.28
CA SER A 211 -9.77 6.92 -5.17
C SER A 211 -8.43 6.34 -5.59
N ALA A 212 -7.43 7.20 -5.78
CA ALA A 212 -6.07 6.79 -6.14
C ALA A 212 -5.41 5.84 -5.12
N GLY A 213 -5.88 5.80 -3.87
CA GLY A 213 -5.39 4.86 -2.85
C GLY A 213 -5.94 3.43 -3.00
N LEU A 214 -6.99 3.25 -3.79
CA LEU A 214 -7.63 1.97 -4.09
C LEU A 214 -7.46 1.56 -5.56
N ASP A 215 -6.85 2.40 -6.39
CA ASP A 215 -6.61 2.13 -7.81
C ASP A 215 -5.35 1.26 -7.99
N TYR A 216 -5.51 -0.03 -7.65
CA TYR A 216 -4.43 -1.01 -7.71
C TYR A 216 -4.98 -2.38 -8.19
N PRO A 217 -4.38 -3.02 -9.20
CA PRO A 217 -4.91 -4.26 -9.78
C PRO A 217 -4.53 -5.52 -9.00
N GLY A 218 -3.84 -5.40 -7.87
CA GLY A 218 -3.46 -6.52 -7.02
C GLY A 218 -4.00 -6.37 -5.59
N VAL A 219 -3.67 -7.33 -4.73
CA VAL A 219 -3.96 -7.26 -3.29
C VAL A 219 -2.83 -7.94 -2.50
N GLY A 220 -2.66 -7.58 -1.23
CA GLY A 220 -1.69 -8.25 -0.36
C GLY A 220 -2.01 -9.75 -0.19
N PRO A 221 -1.00 -10.65 -0.19
CA PRO A 221 -1.23 -12.09 -0.20
C PRO A 221 -1.95 -12.62 1.04
N GLU A 222 -1.88 -11.96 2.19
CA GLU A 222 -2.60 -12.38 3.40
C GLU A 222 -4.12 -12.10 3.33
N HIS A 223 -4.58 -11.30 2.36
CA HIS A 223 -6.01 -11.18 2.03
C HIS A 223 -6.46 -12.20 0.98
N ALA A 224 -5.52 -12.90 0.33
CA ALA A 224 -5.79 -13.79 -0.80
C ALA A 224 -6.02 -15.26 -0.41
N TRP A 225 -5.74 -15.64 0.85
CA TRP A 225 -5.72 -17.03 1.33
C TRP A 225 -6.37 -17.19 2.70
#